data_AF-A0A1M4Z1L6-F1
#
_entry.id   AF-A0A1M4Z1L6-F1
#
_cell.length_a   1.000
_cell.length_b   1.000
_cell.length_c   1.000
_cell.angle_alpha   90.00
_cell.angle_beta   90.00
_cell.angle_gamma   90.00
#
_symmetry.space_group_name_H-M   'P 1'
#
loop_
_entity.id
_entity.type
_entity.pdbx_description
1 polymer ?
#
loop_
_entity_poly.entity_id
_entity_poly.type
_entity_poly.pdbx_seq_one_letter_code
_entity_poly.pdbx_strand_id
1 'polypeptide(L)'
;MAAPTLKNCPVCHKLFLDKGYGVCNNCMQEQSETKQKILQYVQEHPGCTVAEIASALNAPMKLIKYLREHGDLVDLGAAIKYPCKKCGALIDRGTYCRACTSEFAEANQKIQQRVQSAERLSDLSKELKKDNSPKKKVKLRMHFINMNDDT
;
A
#
# COMPACT_ATOMS: atom_id res chain seq x y z
N MET A 1 12.00 -31.60 -5.42
CA MET A 1 13.29 -31.02 -4.96
C MET A 1 14.08 -30.63 -6.20
N ALA A 2 14.42 -29.35 -6.37
CA ALA A 2 15.19 -28.91 -7.53
C ALA A 2 16.61 -29.49 -7.46
N ALA A 3 17.13 -30.00 -8.59
CA ALA A 3 18.50 -30.48 -8.68
C ALA A 3 19.48 -29.33 -8.38
N PRO A 4 20.58 -29.58 -7.64
CA PRO A 4 21.56 -28.55 -7.35
C PRO A 4 22.21 -28.08 -8.66
N THR A 5 22.07 -26.79 -8.96
CA THR A 5 22.64 -26.19 -10.18
C THR A 5 23.90 -25.41 -9.83
N LEU A 6 24.93 -25.55 -10.64
CA LEU A 6 26.20 -24.85 -10.45
C LEU A 6 26.06 -23.43 -11.01
N LYS A 7 26.29 -22.42 -10.18
CA LYS A 7 26.12 -21.00 -10.53
C LYS A 7 27.28 -20.17 -9.99
N ASN A 8 27.44 -18.96 -10.52
CA ASN A 8 28.36 -17.97 -9.98
C ASN A 8 27.62 -17.09 -8.97
N CYS A 9 28.25 -16.83 -7.81
CA CYS A 9 27.67 -15.93 -6.83
C CYS A 9 27.63 -14.50 -7.38
N PRO A 10 26.50 -13.77 -7.25
CA PRO A 10 26.41 -12.38 -7.71
C PRO A 10 27.20 -11.38 -6.86
N VAL A 11 27.63 -11.79 -5.66
CA VAL A 11 28.35 -10.93 -4.70
C VAL A 11 29.86 -11.10 -4.81
N CYS A 12 30.36 -12.34 -4.74
CA CYS A 12 31.80 -12.63 -4.75
C CYS A 12 32.30 -13.30 -6.04
N HIS A 13 31.42 -13.55 -7.00
CA HIS A 13 31.73 -14.19 -8.30
C HIS A 13 32.32 -15.61 -8.23
N LYS A 14 32.39 -16.23 -7.06
CA LYS A 14 32.83 -17.63 -6.90
C LYS A 14 31.77 -18.62 -7.38
N LEU A 15 32.23 -19.74 -7.94
CA LEU A 15 31.37 -20.87 -8.31
C LEU A 15 30.84 -21.55 -7.06
N PHE A 16 29.54 -21.85 -7.03
CA PHE A 16 28.89 -22.56 -5.93
C PHE A 16 27.72 -23.42 -6.42
N LEU A 17 27.34 -24.41 -5.61
CA LEU A 17 26.13 -25.19 -5.83
C LEU A 17 24.95 -24.44 -5.22
N ASP A 18 24.03 -23.97 -6.07
CA ASP A 18 22.83 -23.26 -5.64
C ASP A 18 21.81 -24.22 -5.05
N LYS A 19 21.48 -23.99 -3.78
CA LYS A 19 20.48 -24.73 -3.00
C LYS A 19 19.11 -24.02 -2.95
N GLY A 20 18.96 -22.93 -3.71
CA GLY A 20 17.73 -22.12 -3.77
C GLY A 20 17.82 -20.75 -3.11
N TYR A 21 18.98 -20.40 -2.53
CA TYR A 21 19.21 -19.10 -1.87
C TYR A 21 19.77 -18.03 -2.81
N GLY A 22 20.26 -18.41 -4.01
CA GLY A 22 20.77 -17.46 -5.01
C GLY A 22 22.12 -16.83 -4.71
N VAL A 23 22.73 -17.11 -3.54
CA VAL A 23 24.07 -16.65 -3.13
C VAL A 23 24.87 -17.82 -2.53
N CYS A 24 26.20 -17.72 -2.54
CA CYS A 24 27.05 -18.75 -1.94
C CYS A 24 26.98 -18.73 -0.41
N ASN A 25 27.29 -19.85 0.24
CA ASN A 25 27.23 -19.98 1.71
C ASN A 25 28.11 -18.94 2.42
N ASN A 26 29.29 -18.61 1.88
CA ASN A 26 30.19 -17.64 2.49
C ASN A 26 29.56 -16.24 2.55
N CYS A 27 29.03 -15.76 1.42
CA CYS A 27 28.35 -14.47 1.37
C CYS A 27 27.05 -14.47 2.20
N MET A 28 26.35 -15.61 2.29
CA MET A 28 25.19 -15.74 3.17
C MET A 28 25.58 -15.61 4.65
N GLN A 29 26.68 -16.22 5.06
CA GLN A 29 27.21 -16.12 6.42
C GLN A 29 27.66 -14.69 6.73
N GLU A 30 28.43 -14.06 5.85
CA GLU A 30 28.86 -12.65 6.00
C GLU A 30 27.66 -11.69 6.16
N GLN A 31 26.59 -11.89 5.38
CA GLN A 31 25.36 -11.11 5.52
C GLN A 31 24.66 -11.35 6.86
N SER A 32 24.65 -12.60 7.33
CA SER A 32 24.04 -12.96 8.61
C SER A 32 24.83 -12.39 9.79
N GLU A 33 26.16 -12.43 9.74
CA GLU A 33 27.04 -11.80 10.73
C GLU A 33 26.87 -10.28 10.75
N THR A 34 26.79 -9.66 9.57
CA THR A 34 26.56 -8.21 9.46
C THR A 34 25.20 -7.83 10.05
N LYS A 35 24.15 -8.62 9.76
CA LYS A 35 22.82 -8.45 10.37
C LYS A 35 22.91 -8.53 11.90
N GLN A 36 23.57 -9.54 12.44
CA GLN A 36 23.73 -9.70 13.89
C GLN A 36 24.45 -8.51 14.53
N LYS A 37 25.53 -8.01 13.92
CA LYS A 37 26.25 -6.82 14.40
C LYS A 37 25.37 -5.58 14.42
N ILE A 38 24.53 -5.37 13.38
CA ILE A 38 23.57 -4.27 13.34
C ILE A 38 22.57 -4.38 14.48
N LEU A 39 22.00 -5.56 14.71
CA LEU A 39 21.03 -5.77 15.79
C LEU A 39 21.64 -5.50 17.16
N GLN A 40 22.87 -5.98 17.41
CA GLN A 40 23.57 -5.75 18.66
C GLN A 40 23.86 -4.25 18.88
N TYR A 41 24.36 -3.55 17.87
CA TYR A 41 24.63 -2.11 17.95
C TYR A 41 23.37 -1.29 18.26
N VAL A 42 22.25 -1.68 17.65
CA VAL A 42 20.94 -1.04 17.84
C VAL A 42 20.38 -1.30 19.26
N GLN A 43 20.68 -2.45 19.87
CA GLN A 43 20.35 -2.72 21.27
C GLN A 43 21.18 -1.85 22.23
N GLU A 44 22.49 -1.74 21.98
CA GLU A 44 23.42 -1.00 22.84
C GLU A 44 23.19 0.52 22.77
N HIS A 45 22.72 1.03 21.62
CA HIS A 45 22.48 2.45 21.39
C HIS A 45 21.04 2.74 20.94
N PRO A 46 20.07 2.82 21.88
CA PRO A 46 18.70 3.21 21.56
C PRO A 46 18.66 4.68 21.10
N GLY A 47 18.02 4.97 19.96
CA GLY A 47 17.95 6.35 19.44
C GLY A 47 18.83 6.64 18.23
N CYS A 48 19.68 5.69 17.81
CA CYS A 48 20.60 5.90 16.69
C CYS A 48 19.88 6.25 15.38
N THR A 49 20.54 7.06 14.56
CA THR A 49 20.10 7.28 13.18
C THR A 49 20.61 6.17 12.26
N VAL A 50 19.90 5.91 11.16
CA VAL A 50 20.36 4.99 10.11
C VAL A 50 21.75 5.37 9.57
N ALA A 51 22.07 6.67 9.56
CA ALA A 51 23.36 7.18 9.12
C ALA A 51 24.49 6.79 10.10
N GLU A 52 24.27 6.94 11.41
CA GLU A 52 25.23 6.54 12.44
C GLU A 52 25.53 5.03 12.37
N ILE A 53 24.49 4.20 12.24
CA ILE A 53 24.66 2.74 12.12
C ILE A 53 25.48 2.39 10.86
N ALA A 54 25.18 3.04 9.74
CA ALA A 54 25.92 2.82 8.49
C ALA A 54 27.39 3.22 8.60
N SER A 55 27.69 4.34 9.28
CA SER A 55 29.06 4.81 9.51
C SER A 55 29.82 3.95 10.53
N ALA A 56 29.18 3.52 11.61
CA ALA A 56 29.81 2.73 12.66
C ALA A 56 30.17 1.31 12.18
N LEU A 57 29.27 0.67 11.44
CA LEU A 57 29.44 -0.72 11.02
C LEU A 57 29.94 -0.87 9.58
N ASN A 58 30.15 0.25 8.86
CA ASN A 58 30.40 0.27 7.41
C ASN A 58 29.40 -0.60 6.63
N ALA A 59 28.15 -0.66 7.12
CA ALA A 59 27.11 -1.49 6.56
C ALA A 59 26.39 -0.75 5.41
N PRO A 60 26.01 -1.46 4.33
CA PRO A 60 25.28 -0.84 3.24
C PRO A 60 23.90 -0.36 3.73
N MET A 61 23.56 0.90 3.46
CA MET A 61 22.25 1.47 3.84
C MET A 61 21.06 0.65 3.33
N LYS A 62 21.23 -0.05 2.22
CA LYS A 62 20.21 -0.97 1.66
C LYS A 62 19.88 -2.12 2.62
N LEU A 63 20.89 -2.69 3.29
CA LEU A 63 20.70 -3.77 4.25
C LEU A 63 19.97 -3.26 5.49
N ILE A 64 20.34 -2.10 6.01
CA ILE A 64 19.67 -1.50 7.18
C ILE A 64 18.18 -1.22 6.87
N LYS A 65 17.89 -0.72 5.66
CA LYS A 65 16.51 -0.53 5.18
C LYS A 65 15.75 -1.85 5.08
N TYR A 66 16.38 -2.90 4.56
CA TYR A 66 15.79 -4.24 4.44
C TYR A 66 15.43 -4.83 5.81
N LEU A 67 16.33 -4.73 6.79
CA LEU A 67 16.09 -5.21 8.15
C LEU A 67 14.90 -4.51 8.82
N ARG A 68 14.67 -3.23 8.51
CA ARG A 68 13.48 -2.51 8.96
C ARG A 68 12.22 -3.00 8.26
N GLU A 69 12.25 -3.16 6.94
CA GLU A 69 11.09 -3.60 6.15
C GLU A 69 10.63 -5.01 6.56
N HIS A 70 11.57 -5.86 6.99
CA HIS A 70 11.30 -7.19 7.51
C HIS A 70 10.95 -7.25 9.00
N GLY A 71 10.90 -6.11 9.71
CA GLY A 71 10.46 -6.03 11.11
C GLY A 71 11.55 -6.32 12.15
N ASP A 72 12.70 -6.86 11.74
CA ASP A 72 13.79 -7.29 12.62
C ASP A 72 14.29 -6.20 13.59
N LEU A 73 14.17 -4.92 13.23
CA LEU A 73 14.66 -3.80 14.07
C LEU A 73 13.58 -3.24 15.03
N VAL A 74 12.30 -3.45 14.71
CA VAL A 74 11.18 -2.88 15.46
C VAL A 74 10.88 -3.73 16.71
N ASP A 75 11.06 -5.04 16.60
CA ASP A 75 10.80 -6.01 17.68
C ASP A 75 11.73 -5.82 18.90
N LEU A 76 12.88 -5.18 18.70
CA LEU A 76 13.87 -4.90 19.73
C LEU A 76 13.63 -3.62 20.53
N GLY A 77 12.55 -2.87 20.23
CA GLY A 77 12.21 -1.66 20.96
C GLY A 77 13.16 -0.48 20.75
N ALA A 78 14.15 -0.62 19.86
CA ALA A 78 15.09 0.43 19.54
C ALA A 78 14.43 1.51 18.68
N ALA A 79 14.35 2.72 19.22
CA ALA A 79 13.83 3.89 18.51
C ALA A 79 14.87 4.38 17.49
N ILE A 80 14.96 3.71 16.33
CA ILE A 80 15.82 4.19 15.24
C ILE A 80 15.14 5.38 14.57
N LYS A 81 15.88 6.48 14.40
CA LYS A 81 15.40 7.66 13.67
C LYS A 81 15.73 7.53 12.18
N TYR A 82 14.72 7.71 11.33
CA TYR A 82 14.87 7.64 9.87
C TYR A 82 14.00 8.67 9.16
N PRO A 83 14.34 9.06 7.92
CA PRO A 83 13.58 10.07 7.20
C PRO A 83 12.24 9.53 6.68
N CYS A 84 11.19 10.34 6.81
CA CYS A 84 9.88 10.14 6.20
C CYS A 84 9.99 10.05 4.68
N LYS A 85 9.34 9.06 4.03
CA LYS A 85 9.40 8.88 2.57
C LYS A 85 8.84 10.06 1.76
N LYS A 86 7.93 10.87 2.35
CA LYS A 86 7.32 12.03 1.67
C LYS A 86 8.06 13.34 1.93
N CYS A 87 8.28 13.70 3.20
CA CYS A 87 8.84 15.00 3.57
C CYS A 87 10.28 14.98 4.10
N GLY A 88 10.87 13.79 4.30
CA GLY A 88 12.23 13.65 4.84
C GLY A 88 12.37 13.89 6.34
N ALA A 89 11.32 14.30 7.06
CA ALA A 89 11.37 14.50 8.51
C ALA A 89 11.77 13.22 9.24
N LEU A 90 12.64 13.33 10.25
CA LEU A 90 13.06 12.20 11.08
C LEU A 90 11.87 11.68 11.90
N ILE A 91 11.63 10.37 11.80
CA ILE A 91 10.55 9.65 12.48
C ILE A 91 11.10 8.44 13.22
N ASP A 92 10.48 8.12 14.35
CA ASP A 92 10.86 6.98 15.20
C ASP A 92 10.10 5.70 14.80
N ARG A 93 8.86 5.86 14.29
CA ARG A 93 7.94 4.75 13.95
C ARG A 93 7.10 5.06 12.71
N GLY A 94 6.71 4.01 11.98
CA GLY A 94 5.88 4.10 10.76
C GLY A 94 6.63 4.57 9.51
N THR A 95 6.05 4.46 8.32
CA THR A 95 6.75 4.86 7.07
C THR A 95 6.63 6.37 6.76
N TYR A 96 5.63 7.02 7.33
CA TYR A 96 5.32 8.43 7.14
C TYR A 96 5.19 9.11 8.49
N CYS A 97 5.56 10.39 8.57
CA CYS A 97 5.33 11.18 9.77
C CYS A 97 3.85 11.47 9.98
N ARG A 98 3.48 11.83 11.22
CA ARG A 98 2.10 12.12 11.60
C ARG A 98 1.44 13.19 10.73
N ALA A 99 2.19 14.23 10.37
CA ALA A 99 1.72 15.30 9.48
C ALA A 99 1.42 14.78 8.06
N CYS A 100 2.28 13.93 7.51
CA CYS A 100 2.03 13.32 6.21
C CYS A 100 0.80 12.42 6.24
N THR A 101 0.67 11.59 7.29
CA THR A 101 -0.49 10.69 7.41
C THR A 101 -1.81 11.45 7.55
N SER A 102 -1.84 12.59 8.26
CA SER A 102 -3.05 13.40 8.36
C SER A 102 -3.40 14.05 7.02
N GLU A 103 -2.43 14.60 6.30
CA GLU A 103 -2.66 15.16 4.97
C GLU A 103 -3.22 14.11 3.99
N PHE A 104 -2.70 12.88 4.01
CA PHE A 104 -3.23 11.79 3.19
C PHE A 104 -4.65 11.40 3.59
N ALA A 105 -4.94 11.35 4.89
CA ALA A 105 -6.29 11.05 5.38
C ALA A 105 -7.30 12.12 4.94
N GLU A 106 -6.95 13.39 5.05
CA GLU A 106 -7.79 14.51 4.60
C GLU A 106 -8.01 14.51 3.09
N ALA A 107 -6.95 14.27 2.31
CA ALA A 107 -7.05 14.16 0.86
C ALA A 107 -7.97 13.01 0.45
N ASN A 108 -7.83 11.85 1.08
CA ASN A 108 -8.69 10.68 0.84
C ASN A 108 -10.15 10.96 1.18
N GLN A 109 -10.43 11.62 2.31
CA GLN A 109 -11.79 12.00 2.68
C GLN A 109 -12.44 12.93 1.65
N LYS A 110 -11.70 13.95 1.18
CA LYS A 110 -12.20 14.86 0.14
C LYS A 110 -12.49 14.13 -1.17
N ILE A 111 -11.63 13.19 -1.57
CA ILE A 111 -11.85 12.36 -2.76
C ILE A 111 -13.09 11.49 -2.58
N GLN A 112 -13.24 10.81 -1.44
CA GLN A 112 -14.41 9.98 -1.14
C GLN A 112 -15.72 10.78 -1.18
N GLN A 113 -15.74 12.00 -0.63
CA GLN A 113 -16.91 12.86 -0.68
C GLN A 113 -17.28 13.24 -2.13
N ARG A 114 -16.28 13.57 -2.96
CA ARG A 114 -16.51 13.88 -4.38
C ARG A 114 -17.04 12.69 -5.15
N VAL A 115 -16.47 11.50 -4.94
CA VAL A 115 -16.94 10.25 -5.54
C VAL A 115 -18.39 9.97 -5.14
N GLN A 116 -18.71 9.99 -3.84
CA GLN A 116 -20.08 9.76 -3.35
C GLN A 116 -21.08 10.79 -3.88
N SER A 117 -20.68 12.06 -3.97
CA SER A 117 -21.55 13.11 -4.51
C SER A 117 -21.83 12.91 -5.99
N ALA A 118 -20.82 12.51 -6.77
CA ALA A 118 -20.97 12.21 -8.19
C ALA A 118 -21.86 10.98 -8.42
N GLU A 119 -21.69 9.93 -7.60
CA GLU A 119 -22.55 8.74 -7.63
C GLU A 119 -24.01 9.12 -7.32
N ARG A 120 -24.26 9.87 -6.25
CA ARG A 120 -25.62 10.34 -5.91
C ARG A 120 -26.25 11.18 -7.02
N LEU A 121 -25.50 12.10 -7.62
CA LEU A 121 -25.97 12.89 -8.77
C LEU A 121 -26.32 12.00 -9.95
N SER A 122 -25.52 10.95 -10.20
CA SER A 122 -25.79 10.00 -11.28
C SER A 122 -27.07 9.20 -11.04
N ASP A 123 -27.38 8.81 -9.80
CA ASP A 123 -28.57 8.04 -9.47
C ASP A 123 -29.85 8.89 -9.51
N LEU A 124 -29.80 10.11 -8.96
CA LEU A 124 -30.88 11.11 -9.09
C LEU A 124 -31.22 11.38 -10.56
N SER A 125 -30.21 11.45 -11.43
CA SER A 125 -30.42 11.66 -12.87
C SER A 125 -31.13 10.49 -13.57
N LYS A 126 -30.98 9.27 -13.07
CA LYS A 126 -31.69 8.08 -13.59
C LYS A 126 -33.14 8.06 -13.12
N GLU A 127 -33.40 8.46 -11.87
CA GLU A 127 -34.75 8.54 -11.31
C GLU A 127 -35.62 9.56 -12.05
N LEU A 128 -35.10 10.77 -12.31
CA LEU A 128 -35.82 11.81 -13.07
C LEU A 128 -36.22 11.37 -14.48
N LYS A 129 -35.46 10.46 -15.11
CA LYS A 129 -35.79 9.91 -16.43
C LYS A 129 -36.94 8.90 -16.39
N LYS A 130 -37.19 8.26 -15.23
CA LYS A 130 -38.24 7.24 -15.06
C LYS A 130 -39.63 7.86 -15.01
N ASP A 131 -39.76 9.00 -14.32
CA ASP A 131 -41.04 9.70 -14.13
C ASP A 131 -41.54 10.45 -15.38
N ASN A 132 -40.67 10.69 -16.36
CA ASN A 132 -41.03 11.27 -17.66
C ASN A 132 -41.44 10.22 -18.71
N SER A 133 -41.88 9.04 -18.27
CA SER A 133 -42.46 8.03 -19.16
C SER A 133 -43.87 8.48 -19.60
N PRO A 134 -44.18 8.58 -20.91
CA PRO A 134 -45.44 9.16 -21.37
C PRO A 134 -46.65 8.31 -20.91
N LYS A 135 -47.53 8.92 -20.10
CA LYS A 135 -48.79 8.30 -19.65
C LYS A 135 -49.64 7.94 -20.89
N LYS A 136 -49.94 6.65 -21.05
CA LYS A 136 -50.71 6.06 -22.15
C LYS A 136 -52.02 6.83 -22.39
N LYS A 137 -52.28 7.21 -23.64
CA LYS A 137 -53.54 7.80 -24.12
C LYS A 137 -54.72 6.89 -23.70
N VAL A 138 -55.62 7.41 -22.85
CA VAL A 138 -56.87 6.73 -22.51
C VAL A 138 -57.82 6.85 -23.70
N LYS A 139 -58.28 5.72 -24.25
CA LYS A 139 -59.24 5.68 -25.36
C LYS A 139 -60.65 5.81 -24.78
N LEU A 140 -61.24 7.00 -24.87
CA LEU A 140 -62.64 7.22 -24.48
C LEU A 140 -63.54 6.47 -25.47
N ARG A 141 -64.38 5.55 -24.96
CA ARG A 141 -65.37 4.83 -25.77
C ARG A 141 -66.72 5.52 -25.59
N MET A 142 -67.12 6.34 -26.57
CA MET A 142 -68.47 6.91 -26.59
C MET A 142 -69.47 5.80 -26.92
N HIS A 143 -70.42 5.57 -26.03
CA HIS A 143 -71.61 4.78 -26.34
C HIS A 143 -72.69 5.74 -26.85
N PHE A 144 -73.13 5.52 -28.09
CA PHE A 144 -74.32 6.17 -28.64
C PHE A 144 -75.55 5.46 -28.07
N ILE A 145 -76.40 6.19 -27.35
CA ILE A 145 -77.74 5.76 -27.00
C ILE A 145 -78.60 6.08 -28.22
N ASN A 146 -79.02 5.06 -28.98
CA ASN A 146 -80.11 5.22 -29.94
C ASN A 146 -81.41 5.19 -29.13
N MET A 147 -82.02 6.35 -28.91
CA MET A 147 -83.44 6.43 -28.60
C MET A 147 -84.19 6.28 -29.93
N ASN A 148 -84.83 5.12 -30.10
CA ASN A 148 -86.01 5.04 -30.93
C ASN A 148 -87.14 5.72 -30.16
N ASP A 149 -87.87 6.62 -30.82
CA ASP A 149 -89.27 6.84 -30.50
C ASP A 149 -90.04 6.92 -31.81
N ASP A 150 -90.91 5.92 -31.97
CA ASP A 150 -91.95 5.79 -32.98
C ASP A 150 -93.02 6.86 -32.72
N THR A 151 -93.27 7.78 -33.67
CA THR A 151 -94.58 8.26 -34.18
C THR A 151 -94.44 9.51 -35.04
#